data_AF-A0A7X8LST6-F1
#
_entry.id   AF-A0A7X8LST6-F1
#
_cell.length_a   1.000
_cell.length_b   1.000
_cell.length_c   1.000
_cell.angle_alpha   90.00
_cell.angle_beta   90.00
_cell.angle_gamma   90.00
#
_symmetry.space_group_name_H-M   'P 1'
#
loop_
_entity.id
_entity.type
_entity.pdbx_description
1 polymer ?
#
loop_
_entity_poly.entity_id
_entity_poly.type
_entity_poly.pdbx_seq_one_letter_code
_entity_poly.pdbx_strand_id
1 'polypeptide(L)'
;KRFFITKDTDTRKVQSVELPAPGKADMGSYRHLSNYIRYVKQNFPADKYMLVVSNHGAGMYGISFDDVTGNNLKIKGLARAIELNGGVDVYASDACLMQMGEVVAALKGSAKVIVGSEETVPGNGFEYTSLLKGISANPGISPQDVGALVVDTFHKSYAGSGDKTTISAVDMENFDGFAQALNSWIATVQQSPDSRKGLVQAVQHSRSFAYPEFRDLRHFAEITARYAKDESVTAATEELNKAMDSLLLASAQRGYKKANGLAVYVPTSSKIIKGYEGMEFSQMTDWSKFLEWMKSYKLLTHDVQDAHK
;
A
#
# COMPACT_ATOMS: atom_id res chain seq x y z
N LYS A 1 -22.53 13.28 -2.68
CA LYS A 1 -23.06 13.30 -4.07
C LYS A 1 -22.50 12.12 -4.86
N ARG A 2 -23.07 11.83 -6.03
CA ARG A 2 -22.58 10.81 -6.97
C ARG A 2 -22.68 11.36 -8.38
N PHE A 3 -21.72 11.07 -9.24
CA PHE A 3 -21.70 11.56 -10.62
C PHE A 3 -21.38 10.44 -11.60
N PHE A 4 -22.05 10.42 -12.75
CA PHE A 4 -21.61 9.70 -13.94
C PHE A 4 -20.68 10.63 -14.72
N ILE A 5 -19.40 10.31 -14.71
CA ILE A 5 -18.37 11.17 -15.29
C ILE A 5 -18.43 11.10 -16.82
N THR A 6 -18.62 12.26 -17.44
CA THR A 6 -18.58 12.44 -18.90
C THR A 6 -17.43 13.34 -19.29
N LYS A 7 -16.95 13.22 -20.54
CA LYS A 7 -15.92 14.12 -21.07
C LYS A 7 -16.42 15.57 -21.00
N ASP A 8 -15.60 16.46 -20.44
CA ASP A 8 -15.87 17.88 -20.38
C ASP A 8 -14.93 18.66 -21.32
N THR A 9 -15.35 19.86 -21.69
CA THR A 9 -14.57 20.82 -22.48
C THR A 9 -14.23 22.09 -21.68
N ASP A 10 -14.84 22.31 -20.51
CA ASP A 10 -14.55 23.44 -19.63
C ASP A 10 -14.16 22.94 -18.23
N THR A 11 -12.89 23.07 -17.86
CA THR A 11 -12.36 22.60 -16.55
C THR A 11 -12.89 23.39 -15.35
N ARG A 12 -13.68 24.45 -15.57
CA ARG A 12 -14.29 25.27 -14.51
C ARG A 12 -15.73 24.89 -14.19
N LYS A 13 -16.34 23.98 -14.96
CA LYS A 13 -17.72 23.52 -14.76
C LYS A 13 -17.72 22.00 -14.75
N VAL A 14 -18.54 21.42 -13.88
CA VAL A 14 -18.77 19.97 -13.89
C VAL A 14 -20.01 19.71 -14.73
N GLN A 15 -19.84 19.22 -15.96
CA GLN A 15 -20.97 18.81 -16.82
C GLN A 15 -21.38 17.35 -16.62
N SER A 16 -20.68 16.62 -15.75
CA SER A 16 -21.01 15.24 -15.41
C SER A 16 -22.41 15.13 -14.80
N VAL A 17 -23.11 14.04 -15.13
CA VAL A 17 -24.50 13.84 -14.72
C VAL A 17 -24.55 13.48 -13.24
N GLU A 18 -25.21 14.31 -12.42
CA GLU A 18 -25.47 13.96 -11.02
C GLU A 18 -26.44 12.78 -10.94
N LEU A 19 -26.02 11.70 -10.28
CA LEU A 19 -26.81 10.49 -10.07
C LEU A 19 -27.45 10.51 -8.67
N PRO A 20 -28.54 9.76 -8.46
CA PRO A 20 -29.12 9.59 -7.14
C PRO A 20 -28.06 9.13 -6.12
N ALA A 21 -27.98 9.83 -5.00
CA ALA A 21 -27.04 9.57 -3.91
C ALA A 21 -27.75 9.75 -2.56
N PRO A 22 -27.33 9.00 -1.51
CA PRO A 22 -27.79 9.28 -0.16
C PRO A 22 -27.43 10.73 0.24
N GLY A 23 -28.36 11.44 0.87
CA GLY A 23 -28.17 12.85 1.25
C GLY A 23 -27.07 13.05 2.30
N LYS A 24 -27.01 12.17 3.31
CA LYS A 24 -25.89 12.08 4.28
C LYS A 24 -25.28 10.70 4.16
N ALA A 25 -23.99 10.62 3.91
CA ALA A 25 -23.23 9.37 3.86
C ALA A 25 -21.91 9.55 4.59
N ASP A 26 -21.62 8.61 5.47
CA ASP A 26 -20.33 8.44 6.15
C ASP A 26 -19.37 7.72 5.19
N MET A 27 -18.38 8.44 4.64
CA MET A 27 -17.38 7.89 3.72
C MET A 27 -16.37 6.97 4.42
N GLY A 28 -16.27 7.04 5.75
CA GLY A 28 -15.54 6.08 6.56
C GLY A 28 -16.27 4.75 6.79
N SER A 29 -17.54 4.63 6.40
CA SER A 29 -18.33 3.42 6.59
C SER A 29 -18.18 2.43 5.43
N TYR A 30 -17.71 1.22 5.74
CA TYR A 30 -17.62 0.14 4.76
C TYR A 30 -18.98 -0.21 4.13
N ARG A 31 -20.09 0.03 4.85
CA ARG A 31 -21.44 -0.22 4.33
C ARG A 31 -21.79 0.76 3.21
N HIS A 32 -21.40 2.03 3.34
CA HIS A 32 -21.62 3.02 2.28
C HIS A 32 -20.74 2.73 1.06
N LEU A 33 -19.47 2.37 1.26
CA LEU A 33 -18.62 1.93 0.15
C LEU A 33 -19.20 0.68 -0.53
N SER A 34 -19.60 -0.34 0.23
CA SER A 34 -20.20 -1.56 -0.31
C SER A 34 -21.49 -1.26 -1.09
N ASN A 35 -22.35 -0.37 -0.58
CA ASN A 35 -23.56 0.06 -1.29
C ASN A 35 -23.24 0.83 -2.57
N TYR A 36 -22.18 1.63 -2.57
CA TYR A 36 -21.71 2.34 -3.77
C TYR A 36 -21.23 1.36 -4.84
N ILE A 37 -20.36 0.42 -4.48
CA ILE A 37 -19.85 -0.60 -5.41
C ILE A 37 -21.01 -1.43 -5.99
N ARG A 38 -21.95 -1.85 -5.14
CA ARG A 38 -23.16 -2.58 -5.58
C ARG A 38 -23.96 -1.76 -6.60
N TYR A 39 -24.23 -0.50 -6.28
CA TYR A 39 -24.97 0.38 -7.17
C TYR A 39 -24.29 0.53 -8.53
N VAL A 40 -22.97 0.76 -8.55
CA VAL A 40 -22.21 0.89 -9.79
C VAL A 40 -22.30 -0.39 -10.61
N LYS A 41 -22.03 -1.56 -10.01
CA LYS A 41 -22.08 -2.85 -10.73
C LYS A 41 -23.48 -3.18 -11.28
N GLN A 42 -24.55 -2.80 -10.58
CA GLN A 42 -25.93 -3.05 -11.02
C GLN A 42 -26.39 -2.13 -12.15
N ASN A 43 -25.97 -0.86 -12.14
CA ASN A 43 -26.43 0.14 -13.11
C ASN A 43 -25.47 0.32 -14.29
N PHE A 44 -24.21 -0.06 -14.12
CA PHE A 44 -23.14 0.03 -15.12
C PHE A 44 -22.35 -1.30 -15.16
N PRO A 45 -22.97 -2.38 -15.67
CA PRO A 45 -22.30 -3.66 -15.82
C PRO A 45 -21.10 -3.53 -16.77
N ALA A 46 -19.97 -4.10 -16.37
CA ALA A 46 -18.71 -4.10 -17.12
C ALA A 46 -17.94 -5.40 -16.87
N ASP A 47 -17.08 -5.78 -17.81
CA ASP A 47 -16.25 -6.98 -17.69
C ASP A 47 -15.16 -6.84 -16.63
N LYS A 48 -14.70 -5.60 -16.39
CA LYS A 48 -13.64 -5.28 -15.43
C LYS A 48 -13.99 -4.01 -14.63
N TYR A 49 -13.56 -3.97 -13.37
CA TYR A 49 -13.77 -2.83 -12.48
C TYR A 49 -12.46 -2.32 -11.88
N MET A 50 -12.26 -1.01 -11.95
CA MET A 50 -11.25 -0.29 -11.18
C MET A 50 -11.94 0.55 -10.11
N LEU A 51 -11.53 0.39 -8.85
CA LEU A 51 -11.98 1.23 -7.74
C LEU A 51 -10.83 2.13 -7.29
N VAL A 52 -11.04 3.44 -7.39
CA VAL A 52 -10.14 4.44 -6.81
C VAL A 52 -10.76 5.00 -5.55
N VAL A 53 -10.04 4.92 -4.43
CA VAL A 53 -10.41 5.59 -3.18
C VAL A 53 -9.43 6.73 -2.94
N SER A 54 -9.95 7.95 -2.87
CA SER A 54 -9.18 9.17 -2.63
C SER A 54 -9.63 9.86 -1.35
N ASN A 55 -8.80 10.77 -0.85
CA ASN A 55 -8.79 11.49 0.44
C ASN A 55 -7.64 11.01 1.35
N HIS A 56 -7.61 11.42 2.62
CA HIS A 56 -6.55 11.06 3.56
C HIS A 56 -6.39 9.54 3.71
N GLY A 57 -5.12 9.11 3.74
CA GLY A 57 -4.69 7.76 4.06
C GLY A 57 -3.71 7.78 5.22
N ALA A 58 -3.71 6.72 6.01
CA ALA A 58 -2.83 6.51 7.14
C ALA A 58 -2.31 5.06 7.18
N GLY A 59 -2.13 4.45 6.00
CA GLY A 59 -1.70 3.07 5.83
C GLY A 59 -2.59 2.09 6.60
N MET A 60 -1.99 1.24 7.43
CA MET A 60 -2.71 0.26 8.25
C MET A 60 -3.77 0.86 9.20
N TYR A 61 -3.76 2.18 9.45
CA TYR A 61 -4.74 2.86 10.32
C TYR A 61 -6.04 3.25 9.59
N GLY A 62 -6.06 3.16 8.26
CA GLY A 62 -7.24 3.33 7.40
C GLY A 62 -7.10 4.45 6.36
N ILE A 63 -8.19 4.67 5.63
CA ILE A 63 -8.31 5.60 4.50
C ILE A 63 -9.67 6.32 4.54
N SER A 64 -9.88 7.34 3.72
CA SER A 64 -11.18 8.01 3.53
C SER A 64 -11.74 8.55 4.85
N PHE A 65 -11.00 9.48 5.44
CA PHE A 65 -11.41 10.17 6.66
C PHE A 65 -12.57 11.10 6.35
N ASP A 66 -13.66 10.95 7.08
CA ASP A 66 -14.89 11.69 6.89
C ASP A 66 -15.01 12.77 7.97
N ASP A 67 -14.73 14.02 7.62
CA ASP A 67 -14.73 15.15 8.56
C ASP A 67 -16.11 15.44 9.18
N VAL A 68 -17.18 15.03 8.51
CA VAL A 68 -18.56 15.25 8.98
C VAL A 68 -18.90 14.31 10.12
N THR A 69 -18.43 13.07 10.07
CA THR A 69 -18.72 12.03 11.06
C THR A 69 -17.57 11.74 12.01
N GLY A 70 -16.35 12.19 11.68
CA GLY A 70 -15.13 11.85 12.40
C GLY A 70 -14.70 10.39 12.22
N ASN A 71 -15.34 9.64 11.32
CA ASN A 71 -15.04 8.24 11.04
C ASN A 71 -13.96 8.13 9.95
N ASN A 72 -13.35 6.95 9.83
CA ASN A 72 -12.47 6.63 8.71
C ASN A 72 -12.61 5.14 8.33
N LEU A 73 -12.44 4.84 7.05
CA LEU A 73 -12.56 3.50 6.53
C LEU A 73 -11.37 2.65 6.97
N LYS A 74 -11.60 1.80 7.96
CA LYS A 74 -10.60 0.81 8.42
C LYS A 74 -10.30 -0.18 7.30
N ILE A 75 -9.05 -0.65 7.24
CA ILE A 75 -8.56 -1.52 6.16
C ILE A 75 -9.38 -2.82 6.02
N LYS A 76 -9.73 -3.47 7.14
CA LYS A 76 -10.64 -4.63 7.10
C LYS A 76 -12.03 -4.29 6.55
N GLY A 77 -12.53 -3.10 6.85
CA GLY A 77 -13.79 -2.59 6.30
C GLY A 77 -13.68 -2.34 4.79
N LEU A 78 -12.59 -1.72 4.33
CA LEU A 78 -12.31 -1.54 2.91
C LEU A 78 -12.34 -2.87 2.15
N ALA A 79 -11.55 -3.85 2.60
CA ALA A 79 -11.54 -5.18 2.01
C ALA A 79 -12.93 -5.82 2.00
N ARG A 80 -13.62 -5.80 3.16
CA ARG A 80 -14.97 -6.35 3.27
C ARG A 80 -15.97 -5.71 2.32
N ALA A 81 -15.90 -4.39 2.11
CA ALA A 81 -16.80 -3.68 1.21
C ALA A 81 -16.63 -4.13 -0.24
N ILE A 82 -15.39 -4.40 -0.65
CA ILE A 82 -15.04 -4.86 -1.99
C ILE A 82 -15.43 -6.34 -2.16
N GLU A 83 -15.05 -7.18 -1.21
CA GLU A 83 -15.35 -8.62 -1.18
C GLU A 83 -16.86 -8.91 -1.26
N LEU A 84 -17.67 -8.19 -0.48
CA LEU A 84 -19.14 -8.31 -0.47
C LEU A 84 -19.80 -8.05 -1.82
N ASN A 85 -19.07 -7.45 -2.77
CA ASN A 85 -19.54 -7.14 -4.11
C ASN A 85 -18.77 -7.91 -5.20
N GLY A 86 -18.13 -9.01 -4.83
CA GLY A 86 -17.43 -9.91 -5.77
C GLY A 86 -16.08 -9.39 -6.26
N GLY A 87 -15.41 -8.53 -5.49
CA GLY A 87 -14.08 -8.05 -5.82
C GLY A 87 -14.03 -6.94 -6.88
N VAL A 88 -12.82 -6.47 -7.17
CA VAL A 88 -12.49 -5.58 -8.31
C VAL A 88 -11.23 -6.09 -9.00
N ASP A 89 -10.98 -5.67 -10.23
CA ASP A 89 -9.77 -6.05 -10.94
C ASP A 89 -8.58 -5.19 -10.49
N VAL A 90 -8.80 -3.89 -10.33
CA VAL A 90 -7.79 -2.95 -9.84
C VAL A 90 -8.36 -2.18 -8.66
N TYR A 91 -7.67 -2.21 -7.53
CA TYR A 91 -7.86 -1.25 -6.45
C TYR A 91 -6.70 -0.26 -6.47
N ALA A 92 -7.01 1.03 -6.45
CA ALA A 92 -6.00 2.07 -6.34
C ALA A 92 -6.37 3.06 -5.24
N SER A 93 -5.39 3.43 -4.43
CA SER A 93 -5.53 4.48 -3.44
C SER A 93 -4.81 5.74 -3.90
N ASP A 94 -5.58 6.77 -4.21
CA ASP A 94 -5.06 8.13 -4.38
C ASP A 94 -5.03 8.82 -3.00
N ALA A 95 -4.21 8.23 -2.12
CA ALA A 95 -4.14 8.51 -0.70
C ALA A 95 -2.76 8.12 -0.13
N CYS A 96 -2.38 8.77 0.96
CA CYS A 96 -1.08 8.59 1.62
C CYS A 96 -0.89 7.18 2.20
N LEU A 97 0.33 6.64 2.09
CA LEU A 97 0.86 5.52 2.89
C LEU A 97 0.14 4.17 2.69
N MET A 98 -0.64 4.02 1.62
CA MET A 98 -1.47 2.85 1.40
C MET A 98 -0.73 1.65 0.79
N GLN A 99 0.52 1.82 0.36
CA GLN A 99 1.35 0.74 -0.18
C GLN A 99 2.11 0.00 0.91
N MET A 100 1.34 -0.56 1.85
CA MET A 100 1.85 -1.35 2.97
C MET A 100 1.51 -2.82 2.80
N GLY A 101 2.38 -3.72 3.25
CA GLY A 101 2.11 -5.16 3.30
C GLY A 101 0.81 -5.48 4.04
N GLU A 102 0.50 -4.74 5.10
CA GLU A 102 -0.73 -4.80 5.89
C GLU A 102 -1.99 -4.48 5.06
N VAL A 103 -1.92 -3.46 4.21
CA VAL A 103 -3.03 -3.06 3.33
C VAL A 103 -3.18 -4.04 2.17
N VAL A 104 -2.06 -4.40 1.53
CA VAL A 104 -2.01 -5.33 0.40
C VAL A 104 -2.56 -6.70 0.81
N ALA A 105 -2.13 -7.24 1.95
CA ALA A 105 -2.60 -8.52 2.47
C ALA A 105 -4.09 -8.50 2.82
N ALA A 106 -4.58 -7.42 3.44
CA ALA A 106 -5.99 -7.30 3.77
C ALA A 106 -6.90 -7.29 2.52
N LEU A 107 -6.38 -6.81 1.39
CA LEU A 107 -7.10 -6.78 0.12
C LEU A 107 -6.92 -8.06 -0.71
N LYS A 108 -6.19 -9.07 -0.21
CA LYS A 108 -6.07 -10.37 -0.87
C LYS A 108 -7.45 -10.99 -1.07
N GLY A 109 -7.73 -11.41 -2.31
CA GLY A 109 -9.05 -11.92 -2.72
C GLY A 109 -10.11 -10.84 -2.98
N SER A 110 -9.82 -9.57 -2.66
CA SER A 110 -10.70 -8.42 -2.96
C SER A 110 -10.29 -7.69 -4.24
N ALA A 111 -8.99 -7.67 -4.57
CA ALA A 111 -8.46 -7.06 -5.78
C ALA A 111 -7.38 -7.96 -6.43
N LYS A 112 -7.26 -7.91 -7.77
CA LYS A 112 -6.17 -8.60 -8.49
C LYS A 112 -4.89 -7.76 -8.53
N VAL A 113 -5.04 -6.44 -8.68
CA VAL A 113 -3.94 -5.49 -8.68
C VAL A 113 -4.20 -4.39 -7.67
N ILE A 114 -3.18 -4.01 -6.91
CA ILE A 114 -3.24 -2.98 -5.87
C ILE A 114 -2.22 -1.89 -6.16
N VAL A 115 -2.68 -0.64 -6.24
CA VAL A 115 -1.83 0.53 -6.49
C VAL A 115 -1.91 1.51 -5.33
N GLY A 116 -0.77 2.00 -4.88
CA GLY A 116 -0.69 2.94 -3.78
C GLY A 116 0.71 3.53 -3.60
N SER A 117 0.83 4.44 -2.64
CA SER A 117 2.09 5.09 -2.27
C SER A 117 2.58 4.58 -0.91
N GLU A 118 3.88 4.36 -0.79
CA GLU A 118 4.52 4.05 0.51
C GLU A 118 4.55 5.28 1.43
N GLU A 119 4.46 6.46 0.84
CA GLU A 119 4.56 7.77 1.46
C GLU A 119 3.30 8.62 1.26
N THR A 120 3.28 9.83 1.82
CA THR A 120 2.34 10.87 1.45
C THR A 120 2.31 11.16 -0.06
N VAL A 121 1.11 11.45 -0.56
CA VAL A 121 0.85 11.80 -1.95
C VAL A 121 0.61 13.31 -2.03
N PRO A 122 1.19 14.05 -2.99
CA PRO A 122 0.93 15.47 -3.12
C PRO A 122 -0.55 15.74 -3.43
N GLY A 123 -1.08 16.91 -3.04
CA GLY A 123 -2.52 17.19 -3.10
C GLY A 123 -3.18 17.11 -4.49
N ASN A 124 -2.40 17.20 -5.58
CA ASN A 124 -2.91 17.00 -6.95
C ASN A 124 -3.33 15.55 -7.24
N GLY A 125 -2.83 14.56 -6.49
CA GLY A 125 -3.16 13.15 -6.63
C GLY A 125 -2.77 12.55 -7.99
N PHE A 126 -3.57 11.59 -8.46
CA PHE A 126 -3.36 10.95 -9.75
C PHE A 126 -3.62 11.89 -10.93
N GLU A 127 -2.86 11.72 -12.01
CA GLU A 127 -3.13 12.41 -13.27
C GLU A 127 -4.20 11.64 -14.06
N TYR A 128 -5.47 11.94 -13.76
CA TYR A 128 -6.61 11.22 -14.31
C TYR A 128 -6.78 11.37 -15.82
N THR A 129 -6.29 12.45 -16.45
CA THR A 129 -6.51 12.69 -17.89
C THR A 129 -5.77 11.65 -18.74
N SER A 130 -4.48 11.45 -18.50
CA SER A 130 -3.67 10.48 -19.24
C SER A 130 -4.06 9.06 -18.88
N LEU A 131 -4.40 8.80 -17.61
CA LEU A 131 -4.89 7.50 -17.17
C LEU A 131 -6.17 7.10 -17.90
N LEU A 132 -7.21 7.95 -17.86
CA LEU A 132 -8.49 7.67 -18.51
C LEU A 132 -8.36 7.62 -20.04
N LYS A 133 -7.48 8.44 -20.63
CA LYS A 133 -7.16 8.38 -22.07
C LYS A 133 -6.51 7.04 -22.44
N GLY A 134 -5.55 6.56 -21.64
CA GLY A 134 -4.88 5.27 -21.87
C GLY A 134 -5.86 4.10 -21.79
N ILE A 135 -6.72 4.08 -20.77
CA ILE A 135 -7.77 3.05 -20.62
C ILE A 135 -8.78 3.11 -21.78
N SER A 136 -9.27 4.30 -22.12
CA SER A 136 -10.25 4.47 -23.20
C SER A 136 -9.70 4.12 -24.59
N ALA A 137 -8.39 4.26 -24.81
CA ALA A 137 -7.74 3.90 -26.07
C ALA A 137 -7.56 2.38 -26.24
N ASN A 138 -7.56 1.62 -25.15
CA ASN A 138 -7.47 0.16 -25.17
C ASN A 138 -8.43 -0.46 -24.14
N PRO A 139 -9.72 -0.63 -24.47
CA PRO A 139 -10.71 -1.22 -23.55
C PRO A 139 -10.36 -2.66 -23.12
N GLY A 140 -9.52 -3.37 -23.88
CA GLY A 140 -9.06 -4.73 -23.56
C GLY A 140 -7.89 -4.79 -22.57
N ILE A 141 -7.33 -3.65 -22.16
CA ILE A 141 -6.15 -3.55 -21.29
C ILE A 141 -6.26 -4.46 -20.06
N SER A 142 -5.19 -5.18 -19.73
CA SER A 142 -5.18 -6.09 -18.58
C SER A 142 -5.21 -5.28 -17.26
N PRO A 143 -5.73 -5.84 -16.16
CA PRO A 143 -5.64 -5.19 -14.85
C PRO A 143 -4.20 -4.84 -14.45
N GLN A 144 -3.24 -5.72 -14.79
CA GLN A 144 -1.80 -5.52 -14.54
C GLN A 144 -1.28 -4.30 -15.30
N ASP A 145 -1.60 -4.19 -16.59
CA ASP A 145 -1.21 -3.04 -17.41
C ASP A 145 -1.88 -1.74 -16.94
N VAL A 146 -3.13 -1.80 -16.45
CA VAL A 146 -3.77 -0.63 -15.82
C VAL A 146 -3.02 -0.21 -14.57
N GLY A 147 -2.61 -1.15 -13.70
CA GLY A 147 -1.82 -0.84 -12.51
C GLY A 147 -0.49 -0.17 -12.85
N ALA A 148 0.24 -0.72 -13.83
CA ALA A 148 1.48 -0.15 -14.33
C ALA A 148 1.27 1.23 -14.97
N LEU A 149 0.16 1.42 -15.70
CA LEU A 149 -0.21 2.70 -16.29
C LEU A 149 -0.45 3.78 -15.22
N VAL A 150 -1.13 3.45 -14.11
CA VAL A 150 -1.32 4.40 -12.99
C VAL A 150 0.04 4.85 -12.42
N VAL A 151 0.95 3.90 -12.20
CA VAL A 151 2.31 4.20 -11.71
C VAL A 151 3.05 5.12 -12.68
N ASP A 152 3.01 4.82 -13.97
CA ASP A 152 3.70 5.58 -15.02
C ASP A 152 3.14 7.01 -15.16
N THR A 153 1.82 7.18 -15.27
CA THR A 153 1.21 8.51 -15.45
C THR A 153 1.41 9.37 -14.21
N PHE A 154 1.28 8.81 -13.01
CA PHE A 154 1.58 9.51 -11.76
C PHE A 154 3.06 9.91 -11.68
N HIS A 155 4.00 9.01 -11.93
CA HIS A 155 5.42 9.35 -11.84
C HIS A 155 5.84 10.45 -12.82
N LYS A 156 5.28 10.42 -14.03
CA LYS A 156 5.52 11.42 -15.07
C LYS A 156 4.88 12.77 -14.76
N SER A 157 3.67 12.80 -14.18
CA SER A 157 2.98 14.06 -13.90
C SER A 157 3.72 14.96 -12.91
N TYR A 158 4.50 14.36 -12.00
CA TYR A 158 5.33 15.09 -11.03
C TYR A 158 6.75 15.40 -11.53
N ALA A 159 7.11 15.08 -12.77
CA ALA A 159 8.41 15.46 -13.33
C ALA A 159 8.57 16.99 -13.36
N GLY A 160 9.64 17.50 -12.73
CA GLY A 160 9.91 18.94 -12.67
C GLY A 160 9.07 19.74 -11.67
N SER A 161 8.13 19.11 -10.95
CA SER A 161 7.28 19.79 -9.94
C SER A 161 8.04 20.23 -8.68
N GLY A 162 9.16 19.57 -8.37
CA GLY A 162 9.85 19.70 -7.07
C GLY A 162 9.28 18.80 -5.97
N ASP A 163 8.08 18.24 -6.18
CA ASP A 163 7.46 17.31 -5.24
C ASP A 163 8.23 15.98 -5.20
N LYS A 164 8.27 15.40 -4.00
CA LYS A 164 8.78 14.05 -3.80
C LYS A 164 7.61 13.07 -3.76
N THR A 165 7.75 11.93 -4.42
CA THR A 165 6.66 10.97 -4.56
C THR A 165 7.16 9.53 -4.50
N THR A 166 6.27 8.63 -4.12
CA THR A 166 6.42 7.17 -4.27
C THR A 166 5.12 6.62 -4.84
N ILE A 167 5.19 5.59 -5.66
CA ILE A 167 4.02 4.84 -6.11
C ILE A 167 4.47 3.45 -6.57
N SER A 168 3.67 2.43 -6.31
CA SER A 168 3.88 1.12 -6.91
C SER A 168 2.57 0.39 -7.17
N ALA A 169 2.64 -0.63 -8.01
CA ALA A 169 1.57 -1.55 -8.33
C ALA A 169 2.00 -2.98 -7.96
N VAL A 170 1.17 -3.66 -7.19
CA VAL A 170 1.37 -5.06 -6.76
C VAL A 170 0.43 -5.98 -7.52
N ASP A 171 0.96 -7.10 -8.00
CA ASP A 171 0.19 -8.22 -8.54
C ASP A 171 -0.14 -9.22 -7.43
N MET A 172 -1.42 -9.39 -7.13
CA MET A 172 -1.86 -10.32 -6.08
C MET A 172 -1.71 -11.79 -6.47
N GLU A 173 -1.50 -12.12 -7.75
CA GLU A 173 -1.15 -13.49 -8.17
C GLU A 173 0.21 -13.93 -7.58
N ASN A 174 1.12 -12.98 -7.35
CA ASN A 174 2.47 -13.25 -6.83
C ASN A 174 2.58 -13.12 -5.29
N PHE A 175 1.48 -12.79 -4.60
CA PHE A 175 1.51 -12.53 -3.15
C PHE A 175 1.88 -13.78 -2.33
N ASP A 176 1.42 -14.97 -2.70
CA ASP A 176 1.76 -16.20 -1.96
C ASP A 176 3.25 -16.54 -2.04
N GLY A 177 3.85 -16.39 -3.22
CA GLY A 177 5.29 -16.57 -3.40
C GLY A 177 6.10 -15.57 -2.57
N PHE A 178 5.67 -14.30 -2.56
CA PHE A 178 6.25 -13.28 -1.69
C PHE A 178 6.12 -13.62 -0.20
N ALA A 179 4.94 -14.01 0.28
CA ALA A 179 4.71 -14.35 1.67
C ALA A 179 5.59 -15.55 2.12
N GLN A 180 5.73 -16.56 1.26
CA GLN A 180 6.62 -17.70 1.50
C GLN A 180 8.09 -17.29 1.57
N ALA A 181 8.55 -16.43 0.66
CA ALA A 181 9.92 -15.92 0.66
C ALA A 181 10.20 -15.08 1.91
N LEU A 182 9.24 -14.24 2.34
CA LEU A 182 9.33 -13.46 3.57
C LEU A 182 9.43 -14.36 4.81
N ASN A 183 8.62 -15.41 4.90
CA ASN A 183 8.69 -16.36 6.01
C ASN A 183 10.03 -17.12 6.04
N SER A 184 10.55 -17.48 4.86
CA SER A 184 11.85 -18.15 4.73
C SER A 184 13.00 -17.21 5.14
N TRP A 185 12.91 -15.94 4.77
CA TRP A 185 13.84 -14.90 5.21
C TRP A 185 13.80 -14.71 6.73
N ILE A 186 12.60 -14.59 7.31
CA ILE A 186 12.40 -14.51 8.77
C ILE A 186 13.06 -15.70 9.48
N ALA A 187 12.79 -16.92 9.03
CA ALA A 187 13.33 -18.13 9.64
C ALA A 187 14.87 -18.16 9.60
N THR A 188 15.46 -17.75 8.47
CA THR A 188 16.92 -17.67 8.31
C THR A 188 17.53 -16.61 9.23
N VAL A 189 16.94 -15.43 9.27
CA VAL A 189 17.35 -14.33 10.15
C VAL A 189 17.29 -14.75 11.62
N GLN A 190 16.24 -15.45 12.05
CA GLN A 190 16.10 -15.88 13.44
C GLN A 190 17.14 -16.93 13.87
N GLN A 191 17.66 -17.73 12.93
CA GLN A 191 18.68 -18.74 13.19
C GLN A 191 20.10 -18.17 13.24
N SER A 192 20.36 -17.05 12.55
CA SER A 192 21.66 -16.38 12.55
C SER A 192 21.83 -15.47 13.78
N PRO A 193 22.81 -15.73 14.69
CA PRO A 193 23.05 -14.84 15.82
C PRO A 193 23.53 -13.44 15.40
N ASP A 194 24.25 -13.34 14.28
CA ASP A 194 24.79 -12.08 13.77
C ASP A 194 23.73 -11.19 13.13
N SER A 195 22.60 -11.77 12.69
CA SER A 195 21.46 -11.03 12.16
C SER A 195 20.92 -9.97 13.12
N ARG A 196 21.07 -10.18 14.44
CA ARG A 196 20.60 -9.23 15.46
C ARG A 196 21.24 -7.86 15.32
N LYS A 197 22.54 -7.80 15.02
CA LYS A 197 23.24 -6.54 14.73
C LYS A 197 22.68 -5.89 13.47
N GLY A 198 22.42 -6.71 12.45
CA GLY A 198 21.80 -6.26 11.21
C GLY A 198 20.41 -5.66 11.40
N LEU A 199 19.59 -6.30 12.24
CA LEU A 199 18.24 -5.84 12.54
C LEU A 199 18.22 -4.53 13.31
N VAL A 200 19.10 -4.34 14.30
CA VAL A 200 19.24 -3.03 14.97
C VAL A 200 19.55 -1.94 13.95
N GLN A 201 20.49 -2.20 13.04
CA GLN A 201 20.84 -1.26 11.98
C GLN A 201 19.67 -1.02 11.00
N ALA A 202 18.90 -2.07 10.67
CA ALA A 202 17.74 -1.96 9.80
C ALA A 202 16.63 -1.13 10.43
N VAL A 203 16.33 -1.32 11.72
CA VAL A 203 15.35 -0.49 12.47
C VAL A 203 15.83 0.96 12.59
N GLN A 204 17.14 1.24 12.57
CA GLN A 204 17.69 2.61 12.61
C GLN A 204 17.67 3.30 11.25
N HIS A 205 18.08 2.58 10.21
CA HIS A 205 18.56 3.21 8.97
C HIS A 205 17.78 2.81 7.72
N SER A 206 16.85 1.87 7.81
CA SER A 206 15.93 1.61 6.69
C SER A 206 15.10 2.85 6.40
N ARG A 207 14.61 2.95 5.17
CA ARG A 207 13.85 4.10 4.71
C ARG A 207 12.53 4.08 5.48
N SER A 208 12.32 5.09 6.32
CA SER A 208 11.01 5.37 6.92
C SER A 208 10.24 6.40 6.11
N PHE A 209 8.94 6.47 6.34
CA PHE A 209 8.02 7.40 5.70
C PHE A 209 7.45 8.38 6.74
N ALA A 210 6.34 9.08 6.44
CA ALA A 210 5.72 10.03 7.37
C ALA A 210 5.44 9.44 8.76
N TYR A 211 5.11 8.14 8.83
CA TYR A 211 5.13 7.38 10.08
C TYR A 211 6.49 6.69 10.24
N PRO A 212 7.28 7.01 11.29
CA PRO A 212 8.59 6.40 11.52
C PRO A 212 8.58 4.87 11.66
N GLU A 213 7.43 4.30 12.05
CA GLU A 213 7.19 2.86 12.12
C GLU A 213 6.89 2.21 10.77
N PHE A 214 6.65 2.97 9.69
CA PHE A 214 6.45 2.42 8.35
C PHE A 214 7.78 2.45 7.63
N ARG A 215 8.29 1.27 7.28
CA ARG A 215 9.63 1.10 6.74
C ARG A 215 9.59 0.30 5.46
N ASP A 216 10.43 0.71 4.50
CA ASP A 216 10.63 -0.02 3.26
C ASP A 216 11.18 -1.43 3.53
N LEU A 217 10.44 -2.46 3.10
CA LEU A 217 10.76 -3.85 3.40
C LEU A 217 12.08 -4.31 2.75
N ARG A 218 12.30 -3.94 1.49
CA ARG A 218 13.52 -4.32 0.75
C ARG A 218 14.76 -3.74 1.43
N HIS A 219 14.74 -2.44 1.71
CA HIS A 219 15.85 -1.74 2.34
C HIS A 219 16.09 -2.23 3.77
N PHE A 220 15.03 -2.59 4.50
CA PHE A 220 15.14 -3.24 5.80
C PHE A 220 15.88 -4.59 5.70
N ALA A 221 15.52 -5.45 4.75
CA ALA A 221 16.18 -6.74 4.54
C ALA A 221 17.64 -6.58 4.04
N GLU A 222 17.89 -5.64 3.13
CA GLU A 222 19.23 -5.32 2.61
C GLU A 222 20.18 -4.82 3.71
N ILE A 223 19.72 -3.93 4.60
CA ILE A 223 20.54 -3.48 5.74
C ILE A 223 20.78 -4.64 6.69
N THR A 224 19.76 -5.46 6.96
CA THR A 224 19.91 -6.64 7.82
C THR A 224 21.03 -7.54 7.31
N ALA A 225 21.01 -7.93 6.03
CA ALA A 225 22.06 -8.75 5.43
C ALA A 225 23.45 -8.09 5.48
N ARG A 226 23.54 -6.81 5.10
CA ARG A 226 24.81 -6.07 5.06
C ARG A 226 25.55 -6.08 6.40
N TYR A 227 24.82 -5.91 7.50
CA TYR A 227 25.39 -5.78 8.83
C TYR A 227 25.43 -7.10 9.61
N ALA A 228 24.61 -8.08 9.24
CA ALA A 228 24.76 -9.45 9.70
C ALA A 228 26.09 -10.04 9.24
N LYS A 229 26.51 -9.74 8.00
CA LYS A 229 27.69 -10.35 7.36
C LYS A 229 27.66 -11.88 7.39
N ASP A 230 26.45 -12.43 7.26
CA ASP A 230 26.17 -13.86 7.23
C ASP A 230 25.73 -14.21 5.80
N GLU A 231 26.40 -15.18 5.19
CA GLU A 231 26.11 -15.62 3.82
C GLU A 231 24.69 -16.18 3.67
N SER A 232 24.18 -16.87 4.69
CA SER A 232 22.82 -17.42 4.68
C SER A 232 21.76 -16.31 4.69
N VAL A 233 21.97 -15.27 5.50
CA VAL A 233 21.09 -14.10 5.56
C VAL A 233 21.16 -13.31 4.25
N THR A 234 22.35 -13.20 3.65
CA THR A 234 22.54 -12.54 2.36
C THR A 234 21.77 -13.27 1.26
N ALA A 235 21.94 -14.58 1.14
CA ALA A 235 21.22 -15.40 0.17
C ALA A 235 19.69 -15.34 0.38
N ALA A 236 19.22 -15.42 1.63
CA ALA A 236 17.80 -15.30 1.93
C ALA A 236 17.23 -13.90 1.57
N THR A 237 18.00 -12.83 1.78
CA THR A 237 17.60 -11.47 1.36
C THR A 237 17.53 -11.37 -0.17
N GLU A 238 18.43 -12.01 -0.91
CA GLU A 238 18.37 -12.04 -2.38
C GLU A 238 17.12 -12.77 -2.88
N GLU A 239 16.74 -13.90 -2.28
CA GLU A 239 15.50 -14.60 -2.62
C GLU A 239 14.25 -13.79 -2.29
N LEU A 240 14.22 -13.10 -1.14
CA LEU A 240 13.14 -12.16 -0.82
C LEU A 240 13.05 -11.03 -1.85
N ASN A 241 14.19 -10.49 -2.29
CA ASN A 241 14.22 -9.44 -3.30
C ASN A 241 13.67 -9.92 -4.66
N LYS A 242 14.00 -11.14 -5.10
CA LYS A 242 13.42 -11.74 -6.31
C LYS A 242 11.90 -11.92 -6.20
N ALA A 243 11.43 -12.35 -5.02
CA ALA A 243 9.99 -12.48 -4.78
C ALA A 243 9.28 -11.11 -4.79
N MET A 244 9.93 -10.07 -4.26
CA MET A 244 9.44 -8.69 -4.37
C MET A 244 9.45 -8.17 -5.82
N ASP A 245 10.46 -8.50 -6.62
CA ASP A 245 10.51 -8.15 -8.05
C ASP A 245 9.36 -8.82 -8.82
N SER A 246 8.96 -10.04 -8.42
CA SER A 246 7.81 -10.74 -9.01
C SER A 246 6.47 -10.17 -8.51
N LEU A 247 6.43 -9.68 -7.27
CA LEU A 247 5.25 -9.05 -6.68
C LEU A 247 4.94 -7.68 -7.30
N LEU A 248 5.96 -6.89 -7.60
CA LEU A 248 5.83 -5.50 -8.04
C LEU A 248 5.77 -5.42 -9.58
N LEU A 249 4.60 -5.12 -10.12
CA LEU A 249 4.40 -4.87 -11.55
C LEU A 249 5.15 -3.62 -12.02
N ALA A 250 5.12 -2.58 -11.18
CA ALA A 250 5.79 -1.32 -11.42
C ALA A 250 6.04 -0.63 -10.07
N SER A 251 7.15 0.10 -9.98
CA SER A 251 7.49 0.92 -8.81
C SER A 251 8.28 2.14 -9.26
N ALA A 252 7.94 3.31 -8.73
CA ALA A 252 8.60 4.55 -9.06
C ALA A 252 8.69 5.48 -7.84
N GLN A 253 9.80 6.19 -7.73
CA GLN A 253 9.98 7.23 -6.71
C GLN A 253 10.67 8.46 -7.28
N ARG A 254 10.38 9.61 -6.67
CA ARG A 254 11.04 10.89 -6.91
C ARG A 254 11.48 11.46 -5.56
N GLY A 255 12.79 11.62 -5.36
CA GLY A 255 13.33 12.21 -4.14
C GLY A 255 13.21 11.35 -2.86
N TYR A 256 12.71 10.12 -2.98
CA TYR A 256 12.62 9.11 -1.92
C TYR A 256 13.56 7.93 -2.21
N LYS A 257 14.87 8.20 -2.18
CA LYS A 257 15.88 7.14 -2.37
C LYS A 257 15.63 6.01 -1.36
N LYS A 258 15.66 4.77 -1.85
CA LYS A 258 15.41 3.53 -1.07
C LYS A 258 13.96 3.32 -0.64
N ALA A 259 13.01 3.99 -1.30
CA ALA A 259 11.63 3.52 -1.39
C ALA A 259 11.55 2.59 -2.61
N ASN A 260 11.19 1.33 -2.36
CA ASN A 260 11.27 0.21 -3.29
C ASN A 260 9.88 -0.38 -3.60
N GLY A 261 8.81 0.26 -3.16
CA GLY A 261 7.44 -0.04 -3.57
C GLY A 261 6.62 -0.87 -2.58
N LEU A 262 7.12 -1.19 -1.39
CA LEU A 262 6.33 -1.83 -0.35
C LEU A 262 6.88 -1.53 1.04
N ALA A 263 6.07 -0.81 1.82
CA ALA A 263 6.34 -0.57 3.24
C ALA A 263 5.75 -1.68 4.12
N VAL A 264 6.28 -1.83 5.33
CA VAL A 264 5.76 -2.70 6.40
C VAL A 264 5.86 -1.99 7.74
N TYR A 265 5.01 -2.38 8.69
CA TYR A 265 5.09 -1.90 10.06
C TYR A 265 6.28 -2.54 10.80
N VAL A 266 7.12 -1.69 11.35
CA VAL A 266 8.24 -2.01 12.24
C VAL A 266 8.20 -1.00 13.40
N PRO A 267 7.81 -1.43 14.62
CA PRO A 267 7.71 -0.55 15.77
C PRO A 267 9.00 0.24 16.03
N THR A 268 8.87 1.52 16.36
CA THR A 268 9.98 2.37 16.82
C THR A 268 10.21 2.31 18.33
N SER A 269 9.43 1.49 19.03
CA SER A 269 9.57 1.21 20.45
C SER A 269 9.32 -0.27 20.71
N SER A 270 9.57 -0.73 21.94
CA SER A 270 9.24 -2.10 22.36
C SER A 270 7.72 -2.39 22.42
N LYS A 271 6.86 -1.39 22.16
CA LYS A 271 5.40 -1.55 22.14
C LYS A 271 4.93 -1.81 20.70
N ILE A 272 4.65 -3.08 20.42
CA ILE A 272 3.86 -3.49 19.24
C ILE A 272 2.41 -3.04 19.46
N ILE A 273 1.79 -2.47 18.42
CA ILE A 273 0.40 -2.01 18.49
C ILE A 273 -0.54 -3.18 18.80
N LYS A 274 -1.46 -2.94 19.74
CA LYS A 274 -2.45 -3.94 20.16
C LYS A 274 -3.31 -4.40 18.96
N GLY A 275 -3.44 -5.72 18.80
CA GLY A 275 -4.26 -6.32 17.75
C GLY A 275 -3.55 -6.42 16.40
N TYR A 276 -2.27 -6.05 16.31
CA TYR A 276 -1.47 -6.21 15.09
C TYR A 276 -1.36 -7.68 14.66
N GLU A 277 -1.30 -8.60 15.63
CA GLU A 277 -1.33 -10.04 15.39
C GLU A 277 -2.59 -10.50 14.65
N GLY A 278 -3.70 -9.76 14.81
CA GLY A 278 -4.97 -10.04 14.14
C GLY A 278 -5.10 -9.44 12.75
N MET A 279 -4.10 -8.70 12.25
CA MET A 279 -4.10 -8.20 10.87
C MET A 279 -3.78 -9.31 9.87
N GLU A 280 -4.31 -9.18 8.66
CA GLU A 280 -4.26 -10.20 7.62
C GLU A 280 -2.82 -10.48 7.19
N PHE A 281 -1.94 -9.47 7.15
CA PHE A 281 -0.51 -9.66 6.91
C PHE A 281 0.15 -10.52 7.99
N SER A 282 -0.22 -10.33 9.26
CA SER A 282 0.24 -11.15 10.39
C SER A 282 -0.32 -12.57 10.40
N GLN A 283 -1.46 -12.80 9.74
CA GLN A 283 -2.05 -14.13 9.60
C GLN A 283 -1.49 -14.89 8.40
N MET A 284 -1.07 -14.18 7.35
CA MET A 284 -0.53 -14.74 6.11
C MET A 284 1.00 -14.87 6.12
N THR A 285 1.68 -14.18 7.03
CA THR A 285 3.13 -14.19 7.17
C THR A 285 3.53 -14.35 8.64
N ASP A 286 4.77 -14.72 8.91
CA ASP A 286 5.31 -14.80 10.26
C ASP A 286 5.75 -13.43 10.81
N TRP A 287 5.41 -12.32 10.14
CA TRP A 287 5.91 -10.98 10.47
C TRP A 287 5.58 -10.55 11.90
N SER A 288 4.35 -10.75 12.37
CA SER A 288 4.01 -10.41 13.77
C SER A 288 4.78 -11.25 14.79
N LYS A 289 5.03 -12.54 14.51
CA LYS A 289 5.85 -13.39 15.37
C LYS A 289 7.32 -12.95 15.34
N PHE A 290 7.79 -12.51 14.17
CA PHE A 290 9.12 -11.95 13.98
C PHE A 290 9.30 -10.65 14.79
N LEU A 291 8.32 -9.75 14.79
CA LEU A 291 8.34 -8.56 15.63
C LEU A 291 8.38 -8.90 17.13
N GLU A 292 7.57 -9.86 17.60
CA GLU A 292 7.63 -10.31 19.01
C GLU A 292 8.98 -10.96 19.36
N TRP A 293 9.57 -11.72 18.44
CA TRP A 293 10.94 -12.24 18.60
C TRP A 293 11.97 -11.09 18.67
N MET A 294 11.91 -10.11 17.77
CA MET A 294 12.79 -8.94 17.81
C MET A 294 12.66 -8.19 19.14
N LYS A 295 11.43 -8.06 19.66
CA LYS A 295 11.14 -7.47 20.96
C LYS A 295 11.76 -8.27 22.12
N SER A 296 11.68 -9.61 22.12
CA SER A 296 12.28 -10.43 23.18
C SER A 296 13.81 -10.30 23.24
N TYR A 297 14.44 -9.96 22.11
CA TYR A 297 15.87 -9.65 22.00
C TYR A 297 16.21 -8.15 22.14
N LYS A 298 15.23 -7.29 22.45
CA LYS A 298 15.40 -5.82 22.57
C LYS A 298 15.95 -5.16 21.30
N LEU A 299 15.54 -5.63 20.12
CA LEU A 299 16.02 -5.14 18.81
C LEU A 299 15.16 -3.99 18.24
N LEU A 300 13.98 -3.74 18.81
CA LEU A 300 13.02 -2.72 18.32
C LEU A 300 13.18 -1.34 18.97
N THR A 301 14.07 -1.19 19.94
CA THR A 301 14.24 0.05 20.68
C THR A 301 15.42 0.84 20.14
N HIS A 302 15.18 2.10 19.81
CA HIS A 302 16.20 3.12 19.87
C HIS A 302 16.14 3.77 21.24
N ASP A 303 17.27 3.88 21.94
CA ASP A 303 17.50 5.07 22.75
C ASP A 303 17.57 6.23 21.75
N VAL A 304 16.42 6.81 21.43
CA VAL A 304 16.38 8.08 20.70
C VAL A 304 16.90 9.12 21.69
N GLN A 305 18.22 9.33 21.71
CA GLN A 305 18.72 10.62 22.15
C GLN A 305 18.20 11.64 21.14
N ASP A 306 17.41 12.58 21.66
CA ASP A 306 16.80 13.71 20.99
C ASP A 306 17.57 14.20 19.75
N ALA A 307 16.95 14.06 18.59
CA ALA A 307 17.35 14.75 17.37
C ALA A 307 16.17 15.58 16.82
N HIS A 308 15.55 16.39 17.69
CA HIS A 308 14.76 17.56 17.30
C HIS A 308 15.04 18.71 18.28
N LYS A 309 16.15 19.41 18.02
CA LYS A 309 16.22 20.87 18.10
C LYS A 309 16.26 21.40 16.68
#